data_AF-A0A178K168-F1
#
_entry.id   AF-A0A178K168-F1
#
_cell.length_a   1.000
_cell.length_b   1.000
_cell.length_c   1.000
_cell.angle_alpha   90.00
_cell.angle_beta   90.00
_cell.angle_gamma   90.00
#
_symmetry.space_group_name_H-M   'P 1'
#
loop_
_entity.id
_entity.type
_entity.pdbx_description
1 polymer ?
#
loop_
_entity_poly.entity_id
_entity_poly.type
_entity_poly.pdbx_seq_one_letter_code
_entity_poly.pdbx_strand_id
1 'polypeptide(L)'
;MGSATQYVSKKPDRFGVIHWSDDEHLIWHDLITRQLRCIQGRACDEYCQGLTLLDLPTDRVPQLNEVNQVLESTTGWRCVEVPALINFDRFFSMLANQQFPVATFLRRREEFDYLQEPDFFHEIFGHCAMLTNPDFAAFTHAYGRLGYQANSQQRVFLARLYWFTVEFGLLETPHGLRIYGGGILSSPGETLYAMTDPKPLIKPFDPVDIMRTPYRIDIMQPIYFKLPAIKHLYQLAQQDMMAMVAKAQQLGLHRPLFPPKTTTQDPLSA
;
A
#
# COMPACT_ATOMS: atom_id res chain seq x y z
N MET A 1 -1.62 6.64 -22.34
CA MET A 1 -2.97 6.04 -22.37
C MET A 1 -3.01 5.03 -21.25
N GLY A 2 -3.84 5.23 -20.23
CA GLY A 2 -4.00 4.24 -19.16
C GLY A 2 -4.65 3.00 -19.75
N SER A 3 -4.09 1.82 -19.50
CA SER A 3 -4.73 0.56 -19.85
C SER A 3 -6.12 0.56 -19.21
N ALA A 4 -7.18 0.32 -20.01
CA ALA A 4 -8.49 0.07 -19.45
C ALA A 4 -8.36 -1.23 -18.63
N THR A 5 -8.56 -1.14 -17.32
CA THR A 5 -8.49 -2.32 -16.45
C THR A 5 -9.57 -3.31 -16.87
N GLN A 6 -9.21 -4.60 -16.94
CA GLN A 6 -10.17 -5.67 -17.25
C GLN A 6 -11.11 -5.96 -16.06
N TYR A 7 -10.87 -5.32 -14.93
CA TYR A 7 -11.58 -5.52 -13.69
C TYR A 7 -12.68 -4.48 -13.48
N VAL A 8 -13.82 -4.96 -13.00
CA VAL A 8 -14.94 -4.10 -12.62
C VAL A 8 -15.23 -4.37 -11.15
N SER A 9 -15.02 -3.36 -10.30
CA SER A 9 -15.41 -3.38 -8.89
C SER A 9 -16.88 -3.77 -8.75
N LYS A 10 -17.16 -4.75 -7.89
CA LYS A 10 -18.53 -5.14 -7.54
C LYS A 10 -19.19 -4.05 -6.72
N LYS A 11 -20.45 -3.75 -7.02
CA LYS A 11 -21.24 -2.83 -6.22
C LYS A 11 -21.89 -3.59 -5.07
N PRO A 12 -21.81 -3.09 -3.83
CA PRO A 12 -22.62 -3.61 -2.74
C PRO A 12 -24.12 -3.51 -3.06
N ASP A 13 -24.91 -4.40 -2.49
CA ASP A 13 -26.37 -4.31 -2.53
C ASP A 13 -26.89 -3.19 -1.59
N ARG A 14 -28.21 -3.07 -1.46
CA ARG A 14 -28.85 -2.05 -0.60
C ARG A 14 -28.53 -2.21 0.89
N PHE A 15 -28.01 -3.36 1.31
CA PHE A 15 -27.59 -3.66 2.67
C PHE A 15 -26.07 -3.54 2.86
N GLY A 16 -25.34 -3.12 1.82
CA GLY A 16 -23.88 -3.02 1.86
C GLY A 16 -23.17 -4.36 1.67
N VAL A 17 -23.87 -5.40 1.23
CA VAL A 17 -23.30 -6.74 1.00
C VAL A 17 -22.71 -6.82 -0.40
N ILE A 18 -21.45 -7.24 -0.50
CA ILE A 18 -20.80 -7.55 -1.77
C ILE A 18 -20.98 -9.04 -2.05
N HIS A 19 -21.57 -9.36 -3.21
CA HIS A 19 -21.78 -10.74 -3.65
C HIS A 19 -20.54 -11.27 -4.39
N TRP A 20 -19.72 -12.02 -3.65
CA TRP A 20 -18.58 -12.77 -4.17
C TRP A 20 -19.03 -14.16 -4.66
N SER A 21 -18.41 -14.67 -5.71
CA SER A 21 -18.62 -16.04 -6.18
C SER A 21 -17.81 -17.05 -5.34
N ASP A 22 -18.16 -18.33 -5.46
CA ASP A 22 -17.39 -19.41 -4.84
C ASP A 22 -15.93 -19.40 -5.31
N ASP A 23 -15.67 -19.13 -6.60
CA ASP A 23 -14.32 -19.01 -7.14
C ASP A 23 -13.53 -17.86 -6.50
N GLU A 24 -14.17 -16.71 -6.24
CA GLU A 24 -13.54 -15.56 -5.58
C GLU A 24 -13.24 -15.86 -4.11
N HIS A 25 -14.13 -16.60 -3.43
CA HIS A 25 -13.86 -17.12 -2.08
C HIS A 25 -12.67 -18.08 -2.06
N LEU A 26 -12.55 -18.97 -3.05
CA LEU A 26 -11.40 -19.87 -3.18
C LEU A 26 -10.10 -19.13 -3.49
N ILE A 27 -10.13 -18.12 -4.37
CA ILE A 27 -8.96 -17.27 -4.65
C ILE A 27 -8.50 -16.58 -3.38
N TRP A 28 -9.42 -15.97 -2.62
CA TRP A 28 -9.09 -15.36 -1.33
C TRP A 28 -8.46 -16.36 -0.36
N HIS A 29 -9.07 -17.54 -0.20
CA HIS A 29 -8.57 -18.60 0.68
C HIS A 29 -7.11 -18.96 0.36
N ASP A 30 -6.80 -19.16 -0.92
CA ASP A 30 -5.47 -19.52 -1.34
C ASP A 30 -4.46 -18.37 -1.14
N LEU A 31 -4.88 -17.12 -1.40
CA LEU A 31 -4.06 -15.94 -1.18
C LEU A 31 -3.72 -15.75 0.30
N ILE A 32 -4.73 -15.72 1.17
CA ILE A 32 -4.53 -15.49 2.61
C ILE A 32 -3.74 -16.63 3.27
N THR A 33 -4.05 -17.88 2.92
CA THR A 33 -3.35 -19.06 3.46
C THR A 33 -1.87 -19.08 3.05
N ARG A 34 -1.57 -18.74 1.80
CA ARG A 34 -0.18 -18.59 1.33
C ARG A 34 0.51 -17.44 2.05
N GLN A 35 -0.14 -16.29 2.14
CA GLN A 35 0.51 -15.08 2.59
C GLN A 35 0.74 -15.08 4.10
N LEU A 36 -0.17 -15.61 4.91
CA LEU A 36 0.04 -15.81 6.36
C LEU A 36 1.32 -16.62 6.66
N ARG A 37 1.60 -17.67 5.88
CA ARG A 37 2.87 -18.42 5.98
C ARG A 37 4.07 -17.61 5.51
N CYS A 38 3.89 -16.83 4.44
CA CYS A 38 4.95 -16.01 3.86
C CYS A 38 5.40 -14.89 4.82
N ILE A 39 4.47 -14.23 5.51
CA ILE A 39 4.80 -13.09 6.37
C ILE A 39 5.26 -13.50 7.78
N GLN A 40 5.12 -14.78 8.15
CA GLN A 40 5.52 -15.27 9.47
C GLN A 40 7.00 -14.99 9.75
N GLY A 41 7.26 -14.25 10.83
CA GLY A 41 8.62 -13.80 11.20
C GLY A 41 9.20 -12.68 10.33
N ARG A 42 8.43 -12.15 9.37
CA ARG A 42 8.83 -11.08 8.44
C ARG A 42 8.00 -9.80 8.61
N ALA A 43 6.69 -9.90 8.84
CA ALA A 43 5.86 -8.75 9.17
C ALA A 43 6.20 -8.18 10.56
N CYS A 44 6.02 -6.88 10.75
CA CYS A 44 6.21 -6.25 12.06
C CYS A 44 5.12 -6.67 13.05
N ASP A 45 5.41 -6.49 14.33
CA ASP A 45 4.52 -6.93 15.41
C ASP A 45 3.21 -6.12 15.41
N GLU A 46 3.25 -4.83 15.05
CA GLU A 46 2.07 -3.98 14.94
C GLU A 46 1.11 -4.47 13.86
N TYR A 47 1.63 -4.94 12.72
CA TYR A 47 0.82 -5.55 11.68
C TYR A 47 0.21 -6.87 12.13
N CYS A 48 0.99 -7.74 12.79
CA CYS A 48 0.50 -9.00 13.34
C CYS A 48 -0.61 -8.80 14.39
N GLN A 49 -0.47 -7.77 15.23
CA GLN A 49 -1.51 -7.36 16.17
C GLN A 49 -2.77 -6.89 15.43
N GLY A 50 -2.60 -6.08 14.38
CA GLY A 50 -3.71 -5.64 13.55
C GLY A 50 -4.45 -6.78 12.87
N LEU A 51 -3.73 -7.78 12.32
CA LEU A 51 -4.35 -8.98 11.76
C LEU A 51 -5.16 -9.76 12.82
N THR A 52 -4.64 -9.85 14.04
CA THR A 52 -5.35 -10.51 15.15
C THR A 52 -6.66 -9.77 15.49
N LEU A 53 -6.64 -8.43 15.47
CA LEU A 53 -7.83 -7.61 15.73
C LEU A 53 -8.86 -7.72 14.60
N LEU A 54 -8.40 -7.75 13.35
CA LEU A 54 -9.28 -7.86 12.18
C LEU A 54 -9.96 -9.22 12.06
N ASP A 55 -9.34 -10.28 12.60
CA ASP A 55 -9.82 -11.66 12.57
C ASP A 55 -10.35 -12.06 11.18
N LEU A 56 -9.54 -11.80 10.15
CA LEU A 56 -9.97 -11.96 8.77
C LEU A 56 -10.33 -13.43 8.48
N PRO A 57 -11.51 -13.72 7.91
CA PRO A 57 -11.88 -15.08 7.54
C PRO A 57 -10.90 -15.62 6.52
N THR A 58 -10.53 -16.89 6.66
CA THR A 58 -9.62 -17.56 5.72
C THR A 58 -10.37 -18.37 4.68
N ASP A 59 -11.65 -18.68 4.89
CA ASP A 59 -12.49 -19.54 4.05
C ASP A 59 -13.43 -18.77 3.09
N ARG A 60 -13.55 -17.45 3.28
CA ARG A 60 -14.34 -16.56 2.43
C ARG A 60 -13.75 -15.15 2.41
N VAL A 61 -14.19 -14.35 1.45
CA VAL A 61 -13.87 -12.93 1.37
C VAL A 61 -14.64 -12.18 2.47
N PRO A 62 -13.98 -11.33 3.29
CA PRO A 62 -14.67 -10.52 4.28
C PRO A 62 -15.55 -9.46 3.63
N GLN A 63 -16.61 -9.07 4.32
CA GLN A 63 -17.39 -7.89 3.98
C GLN A 63 -16.73 -6.63 4.56
N LEU A 64 -16.93 -5.48 3.90
CA LEU A 64 -16.33 -4.22 4.35
C LEU A 64 -16.84 -3.79 5.74
N ASN A 65 -18.09 -4.09 6.09
CA ASN A 65 -18.65 -3.77 7.40
C ASN A 65 -17.95 -4.53 8.54
N GLU A 66 -17.53 -5.78 8.31
CA GLU A 66 -16.77 -6.59 9.28
C GLU A 66 -15.42 -5.94 9.58
N VAL A 67 -14.70 -5.52 8.54
CA VAL A 67 -13.42 -4.79 8.67
C VAL A 67 -13.64 -3.41 9.32
N ASN A 68 -14.67 -2.68 8.90
CA ASN A 68 -14.98 -1.34 9.40
C ASN A 68 -15.33 -1.32 10.88
N GLN A 69 -16.03 -2.35 11.39
CA GLN A 69 -16.32 -2.43 12.83
C GLN A 69 -15.04 -2.35 13.67
N VAL A 70 -13.97 -3.02 13.22
CA VAL A 70 -12.68 -3.01 13.91
C VAL A 70 -11.95 -1.68 13.69
N LEU A 71 -11.85 -1.20 12.44
CA LEU A 71 -11.16 0.06 12.14
C LEU A 71 -11.80 1.27 12.83
N GLU A 72 -13.13 1.35 12.87
CA GLU A 72 -13.84 2.44 13.50
C GLU A 72 -13.63 2.43 15.02
N SER A 73 -13.62 1.24 15.65
CA SER A 73 -13.40 1.10 17.09
C SER A 73 -11.94 1.35 17.53
N THR A 74 -10.96 1.13 16.64
CA THR A 74 -9.54 1.26 16.95
C THR A 74 -9.00 2.65 16.65
N THR A 75 -9.27 3.19 15.46
CA THR A 75 -8.67 4.45 14.99
C THR A 75 -9.67 5.41 14.34
N GLY A 76 -10.95 5.04 14.27
CA GLY A 76 -11.99 5.83 13.60
C GLY A 76 -11.90 5.78 12.07
N TRP A 77 -11.04 4.93 11.52
CA TRP A 77 -10.94 4.71 10.07
C TRP A 77 -12.04 3.77 9.57
N ARG A 78 -12.31 3.82 8.27
CA ARG A 78 -13.16 2.85 7.59
C ARG A 78 -12.75 2.65 6.15
N CYS A 79 -12.92 1.44 5.64
CA CYS A 79 -12.89 1.12 4.22
C CYS A 79 -14.15 1.67 3.53
N VAL A 80 -13.97 2.19 2.31
CA VAL A 80 -15.05 2.64 1.43
C VAL A 80 -14.80 2.09 0.03
N GLU A 81 -15.83 1.50 -0.56
CA GLU A 81 -15.74 0.90 -1.88
C GLU A 81 -15.47 1.96 -2.97
N VAL A 82 -14.61 1.60 -3.91
CA VAL A 82 -14.30 2.44 -5.06
C VAL A 82 -14.28 1.62 -6.36
N PRO A 83 -14.46 2.27 -7.53
CA PRO A 83 -14.11 1.67 -8.81
C PRO A 83 -12.64 1.22 -8.81
N ALA A 84 -12.27 0.34 -9.74
CA ALA A 84 -10.93 -0.24 -9.82
C ALA A 84 -9.81 0.80 -9.88
N LEU A 85 -10.09 2.01 -10.38
CA LEU A 85 -9.18 3.15 -10.32
C LEU A 85 -9.94 4.42 -9.91
N ILE A 86 -9.31 5.23 -9.06
CA ILE A 86 -9.76 6.58 -8.70
C ILE A 86 -8.65 7.60 -8.99
N ASN A 87 -9.04 8.86 -9.22
CA ASN A 87 -8.07 9.93 -9.38
C ASN A 87 -7.48 10.37 -8.03
N PHE A 88 -6.35 11.09 -8.09
CA PHE A 88 -5.65 11.57 -6.89
C PHE A 88 -6.51 12.49 -6.02
N ASP A 89 -7.34 13.35 -6.62
CA ASP A 89 -8.22 14.25 -5.84
C ASP A 89 -9.16 13.46 -4.93
N ARG A 90 -9.79 12.41 -5.49
CA ARG A 90 -10.68 11.52 -4.73
C ARG A 90 -9.89 10.73 -3.69
N PHE A 91 -8.74 10.16 -4.06
CA PHE A 91 -7.89 9.40 -3.13
C PHE A 91 -7.49 10.23 -1.91
N PHE A 92 -6.93 11.43 -2.13
CA PHE A 92 -6.53 12.31 -1.03
C PHE A 92 -7.71 12.80 -0.20
N SER A 93 -8.84 13.13 -0.83
CA SER A 93 -10.07 13.50 -0.10
C SER A 93 -10.61 12.37 0.79
N MET A 94 -10.44 11.12 0.37
CA MET A 94 -10.87 9.95 1.16
C MET A 94 -9.95 9.71 2.36
N LEU A 95 -8.63 9.57 2.15
CA LEU A 95 -7.66 9.43 3.25
C LEU A 95 -7.76 10.61 4.22
N ALA A 96 -7.90 11.77 3.60
CA ALA A 96 -8.65 12.91 4.03
C ALA A 96 -9.51 12.64 5.27
N ASN A 97 -10.69 12.12 4.98
CA ASN A 97 -11.77 11.88 5.90
C ASN A 97 -11.68 10.50 6.60
N GLN A 98 -10.46 9.97 6.79
CA GLN A 98 -10.21 8.65 7.41
C GLN A 98 -10.95 7.52 6.68
N GLN A 99 -11.10 7.65 5.36
CA GLN A 99 -11.70 6.67 4.50
C GLN A 99 -10.61 6.03 3.64
N PHE A 100 -10.37 4.74 3.84
CA PHE A 100 -9.45 3.96 3.03
C PHE A 100 -10.18 3.42 1.78
N PRO A 101 -9.80 3.81 0.56
CA PRO A 101 -10.46 3.36 -0.66
C PRO A 101 -10.14 1.88 -0.92
N VAL A 102 -11.17 1.08 -1.17
CA VAL A 102 -11.01 -0.35 -1.48
C VAL A 102 -11.67 -0.69 -2.82
N ALA A 103 -10.88 -1.16 -3.79
CA ALA A 103 -11.43 -1.70 -5.02
C ALA A 103 -12.07 -3.06 -4.75
N THR A 104 -13.35 -3.22 -5.07
CA THR A 104 -14.16 -4.41 -4.74
C THR A 104 -14.12 -5.46 -5.84
N PHE A 105 -12.93 -5.82 -6.30
CA PHE A 105 -12.67 -6.94 -7.20
C PHE A 105 -11.48 -7.75 -6.68
N LEU A 106 -11.40 -9.03 -7.01
CA LEU A 106 -10.21 -9.85 -6.75
C LEU A 106 -9.50 -10.17 -8.05
N ARG A 107 -8.17 -10.30 -7.97
CA ARG A 107 -7.36 -10.84 -9.08
C ARG A 107 -7.85 -12.22 -9.50
N ARG A 108 -7.64 -12.56 -10.77
CA ARG A 108 -7.92 -13.91 -11.28
C ARG A 108 -6.79 -14.88 -10.95
N ARG A 109 -7.06 -16.17 -11.14
CA ARG A 109 -6.09 -17.25 -10.89
C ARG A 109 -4.85 -17.13 -11.79
N GLU A 110 -4.98 -16.58 -12.98
CA GLU A 110 -3.87 -16.36 -13.91
C GLU A 110 -2.91 -15.25 -13.45
N GLU A 111 -3.41 -14.32 -12.63
CA GLU A 111 -2.67 -13.16 -12.08
C GLU A 111 -2.36 -13.36 -10.58
N PHE A 112 -2.44 -14.61 -10.10
CA PHE A 112 -2.35 -14.95 -8.67
C PHE A 112 -1.02 -14.53 -8.02
N ASP A 113 0.07 -14.55 -8.78
CA ASP A 113 1.40 -14.20 -8.29
C ASP A 113 1.71 -12.70 -8.42
N TYR A 114 1.09 -12.01 -9.37
CA TYR A 114 1.29 -10.59 -9.60
C TYR A 114 0.12 -9.99 -10.39
N LEU A 115 -0.43 -8.90 -9.85
CA LEU A 115 -1.37 -8.02 -10.52
C LEU A 115 -0.86 -6.58 -10.38
N GLN A 116 -0.88 -5.81 -11.46
CA GLN A 116 -0.41 -4.43 -11.44
C GLN A 116 -1.40 -3.50 -10.73
N GLU A 117 -2.70 -3.71 -10.92
CA GLU A 117 -3.74 -2.98 -10.20
C GLU A 117 -3.89 -3.50 -8.76
N PRO A 118 -4.10 -2.61 -7.77
CA PRO A 118 -4.43 -3.05 -6.43
C PRO A 118 -5.85 -3.65 -6.41
N ASP A 119 -5.95 -4.90 -5.95
CA ASP A 119 -7.21 -5.61 -5.78
C ASP A 119 -7.67 -5.63 -4.32
N PHE A 120 -8.84 -6.19 -4.06
CA PHE A 120 -9.42 -6.27 -2.72
C PHE A 120 -8.49 -6.96 -1.71
N PHE A 121 -7.73 -7.98 -2.13
CA PHE A 121 -6.76 -8.64 -1.25
C PHE A 121 -5.62 -7.71 -0.87
N HIS A 122 -5.04 -6.99 -1.82
CA HIS A 122 -3.99 -5.99 -1.54
C HIS A 122 -4.47 -4.96 -0.51
N GLU A 123 -5.68 -4.44 -0.67
CA GLU A 123 -6.20 -3.40 0.22
C GLU A 123 -6.54 -3.93 1.62
N ILE A 124 -7.28 -5.04 1.70
CA ILE A 124 -7.74 -5.58 2.99
C ILE A 124 -6.60 -6.24 3.74
N PHE A 125 -5.89 -7.17 3.10
CA PHE A 125 -4.80 -7.89 3.76
C PHE A 125 -3.56 -7.02 3.91
N GLY A 126 -3.18 -6.28 2.87
CA GLY A 126 -1.93 -5.50 2.87
C GLY A 126 -1.97 -4.31 3.82
N HIS A 127 -3.07 -3.54 3.84
CA HIS A 127 -3.08 -2.22 4.49
C HIS A 127 -3.92 -2.15 5.77
N CYS A 128 -5.07 -2.82 5.83
CA CYS A 128 -6.05 -2.58 6.90
C CYS A 128 -5.53 -2.95 8.29
N ALA A 129 -4.68 -3.97 8.42
CA ALA A 129 -4.10 -4.32 9.72
C ALA A 129 -3.25 -3.17 10.29
N MET A 130 -2.46 -2.48 9.47
CA MET A 130 -1.71 -1.31 9.92
C MET A 130 -2.61 -0.12 10.27
N LEU A 131 -3.79 0.01 9.67
CA LEU A 131 -4.76 1.08 10.01
C LEU A 131 -5.37 0.91 11.40
N THR A 132 -5.23 -0.26 12.04
CA THR A 132 -5.58 -0.43 13.46
C THR A 132 -4.57 0.23 14.41
N ASN A 133 -3.36 0.54 13.91
CA ASN A 133 -2.32 1.20 14.69
C ASN A 133 -2.50 2.74 14.66
N PRO A 134 -2.59 3.42 15.81
CA PRO A 134 -2.88 4.85 15.85
C PRO A 134 -1.78 5.73 15.25
N ASP A 135 -0.51 5.33 15.36
CA ASP A 135 0.62 6.11 14.82
C ASP A 135 0.61 6.08 13.28
N PHE A 136 0.38 4.89 12.71
CA PHE A 136 0.24 4.71 11.26
C PHE A 136 -1.01 5.40 10.72
N ALA A 137 -2.16 5.20 11.38
CA ALA A 137 -3.43 5.81 11.03
C ALA A 137 -3.38 7.35 11.03
N ALA A 138 -2.73 7.95 12.03
CA ALA A 138 -2.53 9.40 12.11
C ALA A 138 -1.66 9.93 10.98
N PHE A 139 -0.60 9.20 10.61
CA PHE A 139 0.23 9.55 9.46
C PHE A 139 -0.55 9.51 8.14
N THR A 140 -1.30 8.43 7.89
CA THR A 140 -2.11 8.28 6.67
C THR A 140 -3.16 9.38 6.56
N HIS A 141 -3.71 9.83 7.70
CA HIS A 141 -4.67 10.94 7.77
C HIS A 141 -4.01 12.26 7.40
N ALA A 142 -2.89 12.60 8.06
CA ALA A 142 -2.13 13.81 7.78
C ALA A 142 -1.67 13.87 6.33
N TYR A 143 -1.19 12.74 5.80
CA TYR A 143 -0.83 12.56 4.40
C TYR A 143 -2.00 12.90 3.46
N GLY A 144 -3.18 12.35 3.73
CA GLY A 144 -4.40 12.67 2.99
C GLY A 144 -4.69 14.16 2.99
N ARG A 145 -4.64 14.81 4.16
CA ARG A 145 -4.98 16.23 4.32
C ARG A 145 -4.03 17.13 3.54
N LEU A 146 -2.74 16.84 3.59
CA LEU A 146 -1.72 17.57 2.82
C LEU A 146 -1.89 17.37 1.32
N GLY A 147 -2.09 16.13 0.87
CA GLY A 147 -2.26 15.83 -0.55
C GLY A 147 -3.51 16.47 -1.16
N TYR A 148 -4.58 16.61 -0.36
CA TYR A 148 -5.80 17.30 -0.78
C TYR A 148 -5.55 18.78 -1.07
N GLN A 149 -4.73 19.44 -0.25
CA GLN A 149 -4.37 20.86 -0.39
C GLN A 149 -3.22 21.12 -1.38
N ALA A 150 -2.40 20.09 -1.64
CA ALA A 150 -1.22 20.19 -2.49
C ALA A 150 -1.56 20.34 -3.98
N ASN A 151 -0.71 21.08 -4.71
CA ASN A 151 -0.78 21.14 -6.17
C ASN A 151 -0.23 19.86 -6.81
N SER A 152 -0.42 19.71 -8.13
CA SER A 152 -0.01 18.52 -8.89
C SER A 152 1.49 18.20 -8.74
N GLN A 153 2.37 19.20 -8.74
CA GLN A 153 3.82 18.99 -8.61
C GLN A 153 4.19 18.49 -7.20
N GLN A 154 3.61 19.06 -6.16
CA GLN A 154 3.81 18.65 -4.76
C GLN A 154 3.29 17.23 -4.52
N ARG A 155 2.12 16.88 -5.09
CA ARG A 155 1.53 15.53 -5.00
C ARG A 155 2.46 14.44 -5.53
N VAL A 156 3.31 14.72 -6.52
CA VAL A 156 4.29 13.74 -7.01
C VAL A 156 5.35 13.40 -5.94
N PHE A 157 5.78 14.39 -5.14
CA PHE A 157 6.71 14.14 -4.03
C PHE A 157 6.01 13.41 -2.88
N LEU A 158 4.78 13.80 -2.54
CA LEU A 158 3.96 13.07 -1.57
C LEU A 158 3.71 11.62 -2.03
N ALA A 159 3.47 11.36 -3.30
CA ALA A 159 3.30 10.00 -3.82
C ALA A 159 4.55 9.13 -3.60
N ARG A 160 5.77 9.69 -3.69
CA ARG A 160 7.00 8.97 -3.33
C ARG A 160 7.09 8.66 -1.85
N LEU A 161 6.70 9.63 -1.01
CA LEU A 161 6.65 9.41 0.44
C LEU A 161 5.72 8.24 0.77
N TYR A 162 4.53 8.22 0.19
CA TYR A 162 3.56 7.12 0.36
C TYR A 162 4.11 5.79 -0.14
N TRP A 163 4.71 5.78 -1.35
CA TRP A 163 5.30 4.57 -1.93
C TRP A 163 6.36 3.94 -1.04
N PHE A 164 7.31 4.72 -0.54
CA PHE A 164 8.39 4.20 0.31
C PHE A 164 8.02 4.09 1.80
N THR A 165 6.75 4.34 2.15
CA THR A 165 6.23 4.11 3.51
C THR A 165 5.07 3.12 3.50
N VAL A 166 3.87 3.59 3.20
CA VAL A 166 2.64 2.79 3.24
C VAL A 166 2.70 1.58 2.30
N GLU A 167 3.33 1.69 1.13
CA GLU A 167 3.39 0.57 0.17
C GLU A 167 4.61 -0.35 0.39
N PHE A 168 5.82 0.22 0.49
CA PHE A 168 7.09 -0.51 0.51
C PHE A 168 7.98 -0.17 1.72
N GLY A 169 7.36 0.15 2.85
CA GLY A 169 8.07 0.47 4.08
C GLY A 169 8.57 -0.75 4.85
N LEU A 170 9.80 -0.63 5.37
CA LEU A 170 10.43 -1.59 6.27
C LEU A 170 10.62 -1.00 7.67
N LEU A 171 10.83 -1.87 8.65
CA LEU A 171 11.02 -1.52 10.05
C LEU A 171 12.28 -2.20 10.59
N GLU A 172 13.20 -1.44 11.15
CA GLU A 172 14.30 -1.98 11.94
C GLU A 172 13.79 -2.31 13.34
N THR A 173 14.01 -3.55 13.80
CA THR A 173 13.66 -3.96 15.17
C THR A 173 14.89 -4.56 15.86
N PRO A 174 14.89 -4.70 17.20
CA PRO A 174 15.93 -5.45 17.91
C PRO A 174 16.07 -6.91 17.44
N HIS A 175 15.03 -7.47 16.80
CA HIS A 175 15.01 -8.83 16.24
C HIS A 175 15.28 -8.85 14.72
N GLY A 176 15.86 -7.77 14.20
CA GLY A 176 16.18 -7.57 12.80
C GLY A 176 15.09 -6.86 12.01
N LEU A 177 15.27 -6.83 10.70
CA LEU A 177 14.39 -6.15 9.76
C LEU A 177 12.98 -6.79 9.75
N ARG A 178 11.95 -5.96 9.60
CA ARG A 178 10.53 -6.35 9.46
C ARG A 178 9.83 -5.50 8.41
N ILE A 179 8.62 -5.91 8.03
CA ILE A 179 7.82 -5.27 6.97
C ILE A 179 6.58 -4.63 7.59
N TYR A 180 6.26 -3.40 7.18
CA TYR A 180 4.96 -2.78 7.44
C TYR A 180 4.25 -2.27 6.17
N GLY A 181 4.95 -2.20 5.04
CA GLY A 181 4.38 -1.75 3.77
C GLY A 181 3.40 -2.76 3.16
N GLY A 182 2.19 -2.33 2.82
CA GLY A 182 1.10 -3.19 2.35
C GLY A 182 1.35 -3.83 0.98
N GLY A 183 2.10 -3.18 0.10
CA GLY A 183 2.54 -3.74 -1.18
C GLY A 183 3.47 -4.93 -1.01
N ILE A 184 4.33 -4.90 0.00
CA ILE A 184 5.19 -6.04 0.36
C ILE A 184 4.33 -7.12 1.04
N LEU A 185 3.53 -6.74 2.03
CA LEU A 185 2.74 -7.67 2.86
C LEU A 185 1.68 -8.44 2.06
N SER A 186 1.22 -7.93 0.93
CA SER A 186 0.27 -8.60 0.03
C SER A 186 0.92 -9.32 -1.15
N SER A 187 2.25 -9.36 -1.23
CA SER A 187 3.02 -9.97 -2.31
C SER A 187 4.06 -10.96 -1.78
N PRO A 188 3.94 -12.27 -2.06
CA PRO A 188 4.97 -13.23 -1.66
C PRO A 188 6.33 -12.94 -2.30
N GLY A 189 6.32 -12.49 -3.56
CA GLY A 189 7.53 -12.15 -4.31
C GLY A 189 8.30 -11.00 -3.64
N GLU A 190 7.61 -9.90 -3.34
CA GLU A 190 8.25 -8.76 -2.66
C GLU A 190 8.59 -9.06 -1.21
N THR A 191 7.76 -9.83 -0.49
CA THR A 191 8.06 -10.28 0.88
C THR A 191 9.39 -11.05 0.94
N LEU A 192 9.60 -11.99 0.03
CA LEU A 192 10.85 -12.75 -0.01
C LEU A 192 12.02 -11.89 -0.51
N TYR A 193 11.81 -11.11 -1.57
CA TYR A 193 12.84 -10.26 -2.16
C TYR A 193 13.38 -9.22 -1.17
N ALA A 194 12.50 -8.46 -0.51
CA ALA A 194 12.88 -7.43 0.45
C ALA A 194 13.62 -7.98 1.68
N MET A 195 13.38 -9.24 2.05
CA MET A 195 13.89 -9.84 3.29
C MET A 195 15.10 -10.74 3.11
N THR A 196 15.34 -11.24 1.89
CA THR A 196 16.35 -12.30 1.68
C THR A 196 17.30 -12.06 0.51
N ASP A 197 16.92 -11.26 -0.50
CA ASP A 197 17.80 -10.97 -1.62
C ASP A 197 18.80 -9.88 -1.20
N PRO A 198 20.10 -10.00 -1.52
CA PRO A 198 21.10 -8.97 -1.20
C PRO A 198 21.14 -7.79 -2.19
N LYS A 199 20.42 -7.87 -3.32
CA LYS A 199 20.39 -6.82 -4.35
C LYS A 199 19.74 -5.51 -3.91
N PRO A 200 18.56 -5.47 -3.25
CA PRO A 200 17.91 -4.22 -2.93
C PRO A 200 18.71 -3.45 -1.88
N LEU A 201 18.80 -2.13 -2.06
CA LEU A 201 19.42 -1.25 -1.07
C LEU A 201 18.43 -0.92 0.03
N ILE A 202 18.81 -1.15 1.28
CA ILE A 202 17.98 -0.80 2.43
C ILE A 202 18.58 0.42 3.12
N LYS A 203 17.91 1.56 2.98
CA LYS A 203 18.37 2.85 3.48
C LYS A 203 17.67 3.23 4.79
N PRO A 204 18.32 4.00 5.68
CA PRO A 204 17.63 4.59 6.83
C PRO A 204 16.53 5.54 6.35
N PHE A 205 15.45 5.62 7.11
CA PHE A 205 14.36 6.56 6.83
C PHE A 205 14.83 8.02 6.90
N ASP A 206 14.70 8.72 5.77
CA ASP A 206 14.82 10.18 5.66
C ASP A 206 13.74 10.69 4.70
N PRO A 207 12.79 11.53 5.14
CA PRO A 207 11.65 11.93 4.32
C PRO A 207 12.05 12.75 3.08
N VAL A 208 13.14 13.54 3.16
CA VAL A 208 13.61 14.34 2.01
C VAL A 208 14.29 13.45 0.98
N ASP A 209 15.13 12.51 1.40
CA ASP A 209 15.75 11.49 0.55
C ASP A 209 14.70 10.61 -0.14
N ILE A 210 13.71 10.13 0.63
CA ILE A 210 12.55 9.38 0.11
C ILE A 210 11.83 10.17 -0.99
N MET A 211 11.46 11.41 -0.72
CA MET A 211 10.73 12.24 -1.68
C MET A 211 11.55 12.60 -2.93
N ARG A 212 12.87 12.46 -2.88
CA ARG A 212 13.77 12.65 -4.03
C ARG A 212 14.05 11.35 -4.78
N THR A 213 13.68 10.19 -4.24
CA THR A 213 14.01 8.88 -4.80
C THR A 213 13.00 8.48 -5.90
N PRO A 214 13.43 8.25 -7.15
CA PRO A 214 12.54 7.73 -8.20
C PRO A 214 12.13 6.27 -7.91
N TYR A 215 10.89 5.91 -8.26
CA TYR A 215 10.39 4.54 -8.21
C TYR A 215 9.70 4.13 -9.51
N ARG A 216 9.50 2.82 -9.69
CA ARG A 216 8.68 2.23 -10.74
C ARG A 216 7.77 1.17 -10.13
N ILE A 217 6.53 1.15 -10.61
CA ILE A 217 5.46 0.27 -10.10
C ILE A 217 5.50 -1.14 -10.68
N ASP A 218 6.27 -1.37 -11.75
CA ASP A 218 6.26 -2.58 -12.57
C ASP A 218 7.56 -3.40 -12.45
N ILE A 219 8.32 -3.20 -11.36
CA ILE A 219 9.58 -3.89 -11.07
C ILE A 219 9.67 -4.21 -9.58
N MET A 220 10.49 -5.20 -9.21
CA MET A 220 10.92 -5.39 -7.82
C MET A 220 11.71 -4.16 -7.36
N GLN A 221 11.42 -3.67 -6.14
CA GLN A 221 11.97 -2.38 -5.72
C GLN A 221 13.48 -2.43 -5.47
N PRO A 222 14.30 -1.63 -6.19
CA PRO A 222 15.75 -1.64 -5.99
C PRO A 222 16.18 -0.93 -4.70
N ILE A 223 15.27 -0.18 -4.06
CA ILE A 223 15.51 0.56 -2.82
C ILE A 223 14.31 0.39 -1.90
N TYR A 224 14.60 0.17 -0.62
CA TYR A 224 13.67 0.23 0.49
C TYR A 224 14.15 1.22 1.54
N PHE A 225 13.22 1.76 2.33
CA PHE A 225 13.54 2.62 3.48
C PHE A 225 13.03 1.97 4.75
N LYS A 226 13.89 1.92 5.77
CA LYS A 226 13.57 1.35 7.07
C LYS A 226 13.36 2.40 8.15
N LEU A 227 12.20 2.37 8.78
CA LEU A 227 11.89 3.13 9.99
C LEU A 227 12.61 2.51 11.19
N PRO A 228 13.05 3.31 12.16
CA PRO A 228 13.53 2.78 13.44
C PRO A 228 12.40 2.40 14.42
N ALA A 229 11.19 2.96 14.24
CA ALA A 229 9.96 2.57 14.95
C ALA A 229 8.74 3.12 14.20
N ILE A 230 7.58 2.45 14.25
CA ILE A 230 6.33 2.93 13.62
C ILE A 230 5.94 4.34 14.09
N LYS A 231 6.20 4.66 15.37
CA LYS A 231 6.01 5.99 15.97
C LYS A 231 6.67 7.15 15.19
N HIS A 232 7.70 6.88 14.38
CA HIS A 232 8.32 7.91 13.55
C HIS A 232 7.37 8.44 12.46
N LEU A 233 6.40 7.64 12.01
CA LEU A 233 5.34 8.09 11.11
C LEU A 233 4.44 9.12 11.80
N TYR A 234 4.03 8.86 13.04
CA TYR A 234 3.29 9.83 13.85
C TYR A 234 4.09 11.12 14.05
N GLN A 235 5.38 11.01 14.41
CA GLN A 235 6.24 12.18 14.57
C GLN A 235 6.37 12.99 13.27
N LEU A 236 6.50 12.32 12.12
CA LEU A 236 6.52 12.98 10.82
C LEU A 236 5.20 13.71 10.54
N ALA A 237 4.06 13.12 10.93
CA ALA A 237 2.75 13.73 10.80
C ALA A 237 2.58 15.03 11.61
N GLN A 238 3.36 15.21 12.68
CA GLN A 238 3.39 16.44 13.49
C GLN A 238 4.40 17.48 12.99
N GLN A 239 5.20 17.17 11.96
CA GLN A 239 6.19 18.07 11.39
C GLN A 239 5.67 18.76 10.13
N ASP A 240 6.38 19.81 9.69
CA ASP A 240 6.08 20.49 8.44
C ASP A 240 6.56 19.69 7.23
N MET A 241 5.77 18.69 6.84
CA MET A 241 6.03 17.87 5.65
C MET A 241 6.05 18.71 4.36
N MET A 242 5.32 19.83 4.30
CA MET A 242 5.29 20.67 3.09
C MET A 242 6.58 21.49 2.94
N ALA A 243 7.21 21.91 4.04
CA ALA A 243 8.57 22.45 4.01
C ALA A 243 9.58 21.39 3.52
N MET A 244 9.41 20.12 3.92
CA MET A 244 10.24 19.03 3.41
C MET A 244 10.02 18.77 1.91
N VAL A 245 8.77 18.84 1.43
CA VAL A 245 8.45 18.78 -0.01
C VAL A 245 9.18 19.90 -0.75
N ALA A 246 9.09 21.14 -0.26
CA ALA A 246 9.78 22.28 -0.88
C ALA A 246 11.30 22.08 -0.92
N LYS A 247 11.90 21.58 0.17
CA LYS A 247 13.32 21.22 0.23
C LYS A 247 13.68 20.12 -0.78
N ALA A 248 12.87 19.07 -0.90
CA ALA A 248 13.07 18.00 -1.86
C ALA A 248 12.99 18.51 -3.31
N GLN A 249 12.06 19.43 -3.60
CA GLN A 249 11.95 20.08 -4.91
C GLN A 249 13.20 20.89 -5.25
N GLN A 250 13.71 21.70 -4.30
CA GLN A 250 14.92 22.50 -4.49
C GLN A 250 16.17 21.66 -4.76
N LEU A 251 16.28 20.50 -4.10
CA LEU A 251 17.44 19.61 -4.23
C LEU A 251 17.37 18.70 -5.47
N GLY A 252 16.25 18.66 -6.18
CA GLY A 252 16.03 17.80 -7.34
C GLY A 252 15.99 16.29 -7.02
N LEU A 253 15.61 15.48 -8.01
CA LEU A 253 15.52 14.03 -7.85
C LEU A 253 16.90 13.37 -7.86
N HIS A 254 17.02 12.26 -7.14
CA HIS A 254 18.14 11.34 -7.29
C HIS A 254 18.13 10.66 -8.66
N ARG A 255 19.30 10.13 -9.05
CA ARG A 255 19.40 9.28 -10.24
C ARG A 255 18.62 7.96 -10.00
N PRO A 256 17.76 7.53 -10.93
CA PRO A 256 17.11 6.22 -10.84
C PRO A 256 18.13 5.08 -10.80
N LEU A 257 17.85 4.03 -10.02
CA LEU A 257 18.63 2.78 -10.01
C LEU A 257 18.10 1.72 -10.98
N PHE A 258 17.14 2.10 -11.83
CA PHE A 258 16.55 1.25 -12.85
C PHE A 258 16.67 1.92 -14.22
N PRO A 259 16.75 1.13 -15.30
CA PRO A 259 16.73 1.70 -16.64
C PRO A 259 15.37 2.36 -16.94
N PRO A 260 15.33 3.33 -17.88
CA PRO A 260 14.07 3.84 -18.43
C PRO A 260 13.20 2.70 -18.94
N LYS A 261 11.88 2.90 -19.02
CA LYS A 261 11.01 1.96 -19.74
C LYS A 261 11.51 1.82 -21.17
N THR A 262 11.84 0.61 -21.59
CA THR A 262 12.10 0.30 -22.99
C THR A 262 10.81 0.57 -23.75
N THR A 263 10.77 1.63 -24.57
CA THR A 263 9.78 1.75 -25.62
C THR A 263 10.12 0.68 -26.65
N THR A 264 9.42 -0.46 -26.62
CA THR A 264 9.44 -1.38 -27.75
C THR A 264 8.92 -0.60 -28.96
N GLN A 265 9.83 -0.22 -29.86
CA GLN A 265 9.48 0.02 -31.25
C GLN A 265 8.95 -1.32 -31.80
N ASP A 266 7.74 -1.30 -32.36
CA ASP A 266 7.22 -2.40 -33.15
C ASP A 266 8.27 -2.79 -34.21
N PRO A 267 8.68 -4.07 -34.34
CA PRO A 267 9.59 -4.51 -35.39
C PRO A 267 8.96 -4.52 -36.80
N LEU A 268 7.79 -3.91 -37.01
CA LEU A 268 7.03 -3.95 -38.27
C LEU A 268 6.71 -2.54 -38.77
N SER A 269 7.73 -1.71 -38.90
CA SER A 269 7.70 -0.57 -39.81
C SER A 269 9.03 -0.46 -40.56
N ALA A 270 9.22 -1.36 -41.52
CA ALA A 270 10.09 -1.19 -42.69
C ALA A 270 9.31 -1.72 -43.90
#